data_AF-A0AAU8MMU2-F1
#
_entry.id   AF-A0AAU8MMU2-F1
#
_cell.length_a   1.000
_cell.length_b   1.000
_cell.length_c   1.000
_cell.angle_alpha   90.00
_cell.angle_beta   90.00
_cell.angle_gamma   90.00
#
_symmetry.space_group_name_H-M   'P 1'
#
loop_
_entity.id
_entity.type
_entity.pdbx_description
1 polymer ?
#
loop_
_entity_poly.entity_id
_entity_poly.type
_entity_poly.pdbx_seq_one_letter_code
_entity_poly.pdbx_strand_id
1 'polypeptide(L)' 'MEYLSYIVAAYAVFVVVLGWDFVAGHWQVRRELRQARARAARAAAARPRSGELSR' A
#
# COMPACT_ATOMS: atom_id res chain seq x y z
N MET A 1 -35.43 21.04 4.83
CA MET A 1 -34.38 20.60 5.77
C MET A 1 -34.24 19.07 5.85
N GLU A 2 -35.29 18.27 5.60
CA GLU A 2 -35.18 16.80 5.55
C GLU A 2 -34.40 16.27 4.32
N TYR A 3 -34.61 16.86 3.13
CA TYR A 3 -34.01 16.35 1.88
C TYR A 3 -32.46 16.36 1.89
N LEU A 4 -31.86 17.38 2.50
CA LEU A 4 -30.40 17.50 2.60
C LEU A 4 -29.81 16.40 3.49
N SER A 5 -30.52 16.01 4.56
CA SER A 5 -30.11 14.90 5.44
C SER A 5 -30.10 13.56 4.70
N TYR A 6 -31.12 13.28 3.88
CA TYR A 6 -31.15 12.06 3.05
C TYR A 6 -30.00 12.00 2.06
N ILE A 7 -29.70 13.11 1.40
CA ILE A 7 -28.59 13.20 0.44
C ILE A 7 -27.27 12.95 1.17
N VAL A 8 -27.06 13.61 2.32
CA VAL A 8 -25.85 13.42 3.12
C VAL A 8 -25.72 11.97 3.57
N ALA A 9 -26.81 11.34 4.03
CA ALA A 9 -26.80 9.93 4.43
C ALA A 9 -26.46 9.00 3.25
N ALA A 10 -27.04 9.24 2.07
CA ALA A 10 -26.76 8.46 0.87
C ALA A 10 -25.28 8.54 0.46
N TYR A 11 -24.70 9.74 0.48
CA TYR A 11 -23.27 9.92 0.19
C TYR A 11 -22.37 9.41 1.32
N ALA A 12 -22.80 9.47 2.58
CA ALA A 12 -22.04 8.96 3.71
C ALA A 12 -21.77 7.45 3.56
N VAL A 13 -22.78 6.67 3.14
CA VAL A 13 -22.60 5.24 2.85
C VAL A 13 -21.53 5.04 1.76
N PHE A 14 -21.56 5.85 0.71
CA PHE A 14 -20.58 5.77 -0.39
C PHE A 14 -19.15 6.06 0.11
N VAL A 15 -18.97 7.11 0.92
CA VAL A 15 -17.67 7.49 1.49
C VAL A 15 -17.16 6.42 2.46
N VAL A 16 -18.04 5.83 3.27
CA VAL A 16 -17.67 4.75 4.21
C VAL A 16 -17.21 3.51 3.44
N VAL A 17 -17.95 3.09 2.42
CA VAL A 17 -17.59 1.93 1.59
C VAL A 17 -16.29 2.19 0.83
N LEU A 18 -16.15 3.36 0.22
CA LEU A 18 -14.92 3.75 -0.49
C LEU A 18 -13.73 3.81 0.48
N GLY A 19 -13.89 4.45 1.64
CA GLY A 19 -12.85 4.51 2.66
C GLY A 19 -12.43 3.12 3.14
N TRP A 20 -13.38 2.20 3.31
CA TRP A 20 -13.09 0.82 3.70
C TRP A 20 -12.25 0.08 2.65
N ASP A 21 -12.62 0.19 1.38
CA ASP A 21 -11.88 -0.43 0.27
C ASP A 21 -10.45 0.13 0.17
N PHE A 22 -10.29 1.45 0.30
CA PHE A 22 -8.98 2.11 0.34
C PHE A 22 -8.14 1.65 1.52
N VAL A 23 -8.73 1.57 2.71
CA VAL A 23 -8.04 1.06 3.90
C VAL A 23 -7.60 -0.37 3.64
N ALA A 24 -8.51 -1.27 3.25
CA ALA A 24 -8.24 -2.68 3.00
C ALA A 24 -7.14 -2.91 1.95
N GLY A 25 -7.24 -2.24 0.80
CA GLY A 25 -6.23 -2.31 -0.27
C GLY A 25 -4.88 -1.74 0.18
N HIS A 26 -4.87 -0.62 0.91
CA HIS A 26 -3.63 -0.02 1.40
C HIS A 26 -2.93 -0.89 2.45
N TRP A 27 -3.67 -1.65 3.26
CA TRP A 27 -3.08 -2.64 4.18
C TRP A 27 -2.35 -3.77 3.44
N GLN A 28 -2.92 -4.26 2.33
CA GLN A 28 -2.27 -5.27 1.48
C GLN A 28 -1.03 -4.72 0.78
N VAL A 29 -1.14 -3.55 0.15
CA VAL A 29 -0.03 -2.89 -0.57
C VAL A 29 1.14 -2.58 0.38
N ARG A 30 0.88 -2.14 1.61
CA ARG A 30 1.94 -1.93 2.61
C ARG A 30 2.65 -3.23 3.02
N ARG A 31 1.97 -4.37 2.96
CA ARG A 31 2.59 -5.68 3.25
C ARG A 31 3.45 -6.13 2.09
N GLU A 32 2.97 -5.98 0.86
CA GLU A 32 3.72 -6.30 -0.36
C GLU A 32 4.92 -5.39 -0.55
N LEU A 33 4.79 -4.08 -0.34
CA LEU A 33 5.92 -3.14 -0.37
C LEU A 33 7.00 -3.51 0.65
N ARG A 34 6.62 -3.93 1.87
CA ARG A 34 7.60 -4.39 2.87
C ARG A 34 8.31 -5.66 2.41
N GLN A 35 7.60 -6.61 1.83
CA GLN A 35 8.20 -7.83 1.29
C GLN A 35 9.09 -7.54 0.08
N ALA A 36 8.66 -6.69 -0.84
CA ALA A 36 9.44 -6.25 -1.98
C ALA A 36 10.72 -5.53 -1.54
N ARG A 37 10.64 -4.65 -0.53
CA ARG A 37 11.79 -3.95 0.04
C ARG A 37 12.76 -4.90 0.75
N ALA A 38 12.26 -5.93 1.43
CA ALA A 38 13.09 -6.98 2.03
C ALA A 38 13.77 -7.89 0.99
N ARG A 39 13.11 -8.13 -0.16
CA ARG A 39 13.73 -8.82 -1.30
C ARG A 39 14.78 -7.94 -2.00
N ALA A 40 14.49 -6.65 -2.18
CA ALA A 40 15.44 -5.68 -2.74
C ALA A 40 16.68 -5.51 -1.86
N ALA A 41 16.52 -5.45 -0.53
CA ALA A 41 17.65 -5.41 0.41
C ALA A 41 18.51 -6.67 0.35
N ARG A 42 17.90 -7.85 0.20
CA ARG A 42 18.62 -9.11 0.01
C ARG A 42 19.33 -9.17 -1.36
N ALA A 43 18.70 -8.68 -2.42
CA ALA A 43 19.34 -8.58 -3.74
C ALA A 43 20.50 -7.57 -3.76
N ALA A 44 20.38 -6.48 -3.01
CA ALA A 44 21.46 -5.51 -2.82
C ALA A 44 22.62 -6.08 -2.00
N ALA A 45 22.34 -6.85 -0.94
CA ALA A 45 23.35 -7.53 -0.14
C ALA A 45 24.00 -8.73 -0.87
N ALA A 46 23.26 -9.38 -1.76
CA ALA A 46 23.76 -10.46 -2.62
C ALA A 46 24.48 -9.94 -3.87
N ARG A 47 24.55 -8.62 -4.09
CA ARG A 47 25.43 -8.07 -5.12
C ARG A 47 26.85 -8.35 -4.65
N PRO A 48 27.60 -9.26 -5.32
CA PRO A 48 28.93 -9.61 -4.89
C PRO A 48 29.73 -8.32 -4.91
N ARG A 49 30.50 -8.09 -3.85
CA ARG A 49 31.58 -7.11 -3.84
C ARG A 49 32.52 -7.51 -4.98
N SER A 50 32.27 -7.00 -6.18
CA SER A 50 33.14 -7.09 -7.35
C SER A 50 34.38 -6.23 -7.12
N GLY A 51 35.11 -6.58 -6.06
CA GLY A 51 36.43 -6.06 -5.68
C GLY A 51 37.49 -7.16 -5.72
N GLU A 52 37.20 -8.29 -6.38
CA GLU A 52 38.05 -9.49 -6.37
C GLU A 52 38.30 -10.00 -7.79
N LEU A 53 38.62 -9.09 -8.71
CA LEU A 53 39.30 -9.41 -9.97
C LEU A 53 40.44 -8.41 -10.18
N SER A 54 41.29 -8.29 -9.15
CA SER A 54 42.69 -7.92 -9.29
C SER A 54 43.48 -9.22 -9.13
N ARG A 55 43.73 -9.91 -10.25
CA ARG A 55 44.71 -11.00 -10.34
C ARG A 55 45.29 -11.07 -11.74
#